data_AF-A0A4Q3WVL0-F1
#
_entry.id   AF-A0A4Q3WVL0-F1
#
_cell.length_a   1.000
_cell.length_b   1.000
_cell.length_c   1.000
_cell.angle_alpha   90.00
_cell.angle_beta   90.00
_cell.angle_gamma   90.00
#
_symmetry.space_group_name_H-M   'P 1'
#
loop_
_entity.id
_entity.type
_entity.pdbx_description
1 polymer ?
#
loop_
_entity_poly.entity_id
_entity_poly.type
_entity_poly.pdbx_seq_one_letter_code
_entity_poly.pdbx_strand_id
1 'polypeptide(L)'
;MPLSKLVVFWSALLLVQPGIVCGVPAQTSFRQALPGYQYQFPRDHGSHPEFATEWWYYTGHLRAGNGRRFGYQMTWFRTALTP
;
A
#
# COMPACT_ATOMS: atom_id res chain seq x y z
N MET A 1 -69.53 17.43 6.57
CA MET A 1 -68.72 17.30 5.34
C MET A 1 -67.69 18.43 5.35
N PRO A 2 -66.43 18.27 4.90
CA PRO A 2 -65.55 17.10 4.89
C PRO A 2 -64.13 17.44 5.47
N LEU A 3 -63.40 16.45 6.01
CA LEU A 3 -62.14 15.91 5.46
C LEU A 3 -60.92 16.87 5.44
N SER A 4 -59.96 16.64 6.34
CA SER A 4 -58.54 16.65 5.97
C SER A 4 -57.71 15.85 6.98
N LYS A 5 -57.21 14.70 6.51
CA LYS A 5 -56.17 13.89 7.16
C LYS A 5 -54.84 14.64 7.06
N LEU A 6 -54.00 14.61 8.10
CA LEU A 6 -52.55 14.60 7.88
C LEU A 6 -51.81 13.91 9.03
N VAL A 7 -51.42 12.67 8.73
CA VAL A 7 -50.31 11.94 9.34
C VAL A 7 -49.02 12.69 9.03
N VAL A 8 -48.12 12.91 9.99
CA VAL A 8 -46.67 12.61 9.87
C VAL A 8 -46.05 12.50 11.27
N PHE A 9 -45.79 11.27 11.70
CA PHE A 9 -44.76 10.92 12.70
C PHE A 9 -43.41 10.96 11.99
N TRP A 10 -42.41 11.73 12.46
CA TRP A 10 -41.00 11.46 12.13
C TRP A 10 -40.13 11.80 13.35
N SER A 11 -39.89 10.78 14.16
CA SER A 11 -38.85 10.76 15.18
C SER A 11 -37.53 10.28 14.56
N ALA A 12 -36.44 10.83 15.07
CA ALA A 12 -35.05 10.37 14.94
C ALA A 12 -34.31 10.70 13.63
N LEU A 13 -33.37 11.65 13.75
CA LEU A 13 -32.14 11.65 12.95
C LEU A 13 -30.96 12.11 13.83
N LEU A 14 -30.43 11.19 14.65
CA LEU A 14 -29.04 11.27 15.08
C LEU A 14 -28.21 10.72 13.92
N LEU A 15 -27.62 11.60 13.13
CA LEU A 15 -26.61 11.25 12.14
C LEU A 15 -25.33 10.83 12.89
N VAL A 16 -25.27 9.58 13.33
CA VAL A 16 -23.98 8.90 13.48
C VAL A 16 -23.51 8.64 12.06
N GLN A 17 -22.65 9.52 11.52
CA GLN A 17 -21.89 9.14 10.34
C GLN A 17 -21.02 7.96 10.73
N PRO A 18 -21.19 6.76 10.13
CA PRO A 18 -20.12 5.78 10.20
C PRO A 18 -18.99 6.40 9.38
N GLY A 19 -18.01 6.97 10.07
CA GLY A 19 -16.72 7.24 9.47
C GLY A 19 -16.29 5.95 8.78
N ILE A 20 -16.09 6.04 7.47
CA ILE A 20 -15.54 4.96 6.67
C ILE A 20 -14.16 4.69 7.25
N VAL A 21 -14.09 3.74 8.18
CA VAL A 21 -12.83 3.11 8.55
C VAL A 21 -12.50 2.24 7.34
N CYS A 22 -11.75 2.82 6.39
CA CYS A 22 -10.96 2.03 5.45
C CYS A 22 -9.89 1.29 6.27
N GLY A 23 -10.30 0.30 7.03
CA GLY A 23 -9.39 -0.67 7.61
C GLY A 23 -8.91 -1.54 6.47
N VAL A 24 -7.67 -1.33 6.04
CA VAL A 24 -6.97 -2.34 5.25
C VAL A 24 -7.00 -3.60 6.12
N PRO A 25 -7.60 -4.72 5.66
CA PRO A 25 -7.58 -5.94 6.46
C PRO A 25 -6.11 -6.29 6.72
N ALA A 26 -5.75 -6.45 8.00
CA ALA A 26 -4.44 -6.95 8.36
C ALA A 26 -4.24 -8.29 7.66
N GLN A 27 -3.19 -8.41 6.84
CA GLN A 27 -2.89 -9.68 6.21
C GLN A 27 -2.54 -10.67 7.32
N THR A 28 -3.19 -11.84 7.34
CA THR A 28 -2.88 -12.87 8.34
C THR A 28 -1.55 -13.57 8.02
N SER A 29 -1.01 -13.37 6.81
CA SER A 29 0.25 -13.94 6.33
C SER A 29 0.84 -13.12 5.18
N PHE A 30 2.17 -13.07 5.06
CA PHE A 30 2.85 -12.54 3.88
C PHE A 30 2.48 -13.30 2.60
N ARG A 31 2.49 -12.59 1.47
CA ARG A 31 2.31 -13.18 0.13
C ARG A 31 3.50 -14.07 -0.22
N GLN A 32 3.22 -15.22 -0.84
CA GLN A 32 4.24 -16.08 -1.43
C GLN A 32 4.57 -15.63 -2.86
N ALA A 33 5.85 -15.69 -3.24
CA ALA A 33 6.31 -15.43 -4.60
C ALA A 33 6.07 -16.67 -5.49
N LEU A 34 4.83 -16.82 -5.98
CA LEU A 34 4.44 -17.90 -6.87
C LEU A 34 4.74 -17.58 -8.34
N PRO A 35 4.93 -18.59 -9.21
CA PRO A 35 5.08 -18.38 -10.65
C PRO A 35 3.85 -17.71 -11.29
N GLY A 36 4.04 -17.06 -12.44
CA GLY A 36 2.96 -16.45 -13.22
C GLY A 36 2.61 -15.01 -12.86
N TYR A 37 3.39 -14.37 -11.98
CA TYR A 37 3.25 -12.95 -11.70
C TYR A 37 3.48 -12.11 -12.97
N GLN A 38 2.51 -11.25 -13.30
CA GLN A 38 2.61 -10.32 -14.42
C GLN A 38 3.10 -8.97 -13.91
N TYR A 39 4.36 -8.64 -14.24
CA TYR A 39 4.95 -7.36 -13.85
C TYR A 39 4.25 -6.18 -14.55
N GLN A 40 4.02 -5.13 -13.78
CA GLN A 40 3.39 -3.89 -14.22
C GLN A 40 4.26 -2.72 -13.80
N PHE A 41 4.84 -2.04 -14.78
CA PHE A 41 5.63 -0.83 -14.54
C PHE A 41 4.82 0.41 -14.93
N PRO A 42 4.91 1.51 -14.15
CA PRO A 42 5.89 1.78 -13.09
C PRO A 42 5.52 1.30 -11.69
N ARG A 43 4.36 0.64 -11.50
CA ARG A 43 3.88 0.18 -10.18
C ARG A 43 4.93 -0.65 -9.44
N ASP A 44 5.53 -1.63 -10.11
CA ASP A 44 6.47 -2.58 -9.51
C ASP A 44 7.91 -2.02 -9.40
N HIS A 45 8.12 -0.72 -9.65
CA HIS A 45 9.34 -0.03 -9.21
C HIS A 45 9.32 0.27 -7.70
N GLY A 46 8.13 0.35 -7.10
CA GLY A 46 7.93 0.71 -5.71
C GLY A 46 8.25 -0.42 -4.73
N SER A 47 7.89 -0.22 -3.46
CA SER A 47 7.96 -1.26 -2.44
C SER A 47 6.81 -2.25 -2.56
N HIS A 48 7.08 -3.48 -2.13
CA HIS A 48 6.15 -4.61 -2.12
C HIS A 48 5.94 -5.08 -0.67
N PRO A 49 5.23 -4.30 0.17
CA PRO A 49 5.09 -4.55 1.61
C PRO A 49 4.37 -5.85 1.95
N GLU A 50 3.61 -6.43 1.01
CA GLU A 50 2.93 -7.71 1.21
C GLU A 50 3.90 -8.91 1.28
N PHE A 51 5.17 -8.74 0.90
CA PHE A 51 6.20 -9.77 1.04
C PHE A 51 7.05 -9.52 2.30
N ALA A 52 7.46 -10.61 2.94
CA ALA A 52 8.26 -10.57 4.17
C ALA A 52 9.63 -9.92 3.96
N THR A 53 10.27 -10.18 2.82
CA THR A 53 11.62 -9.74 2.51
C THR A 53 11.63 -8.96 1.21
N GLU A 54 12.38 -7.86 1.19
CA GLU A 54 12.58 -7.05 0.00
C GLU A 54 13.98 -6.44 0.01
N TRP A 55 14.56 -6.28 -1.18
CA TRP A 55 15.90 -5.73 -1.33
C TRP A 55 16.00 -4.82 -2.55
N TRP A 56 16.85 -3.82 -2.42
CA TRP A 56 17.33 -3.03 -3.56
C TRP A 56 18.84 -3.11 -3.57
N TYR A 57 19.41 -3.56 -4.68
CA TYR A 57 20.85 -3.73 -4.84
C TYR A 57 21.36 -2.94 -6.04
N TYR A 58 22.12 -1.89 -5.75
CA TYR A 58 22.75 -1.05 -6.75
C TYR A 58 24.25 -1.29 -6.74
N THR A 59 24.80 -1.51 -7.93
CA THR A 59 26.24 -1.61 -8.15
C THR A 59 26.61 -0.83 -9.40
N GLY A 60 27.83 -0.30 -9.43
CA GLY A 60 28.27 0.41 -10.62
C GLY A 60 29.68 0.94 -10.51
N HIS A 61 30.04 1.71 -11.53
CA HIS A 61 31.35 2.32 -11.67
C HIS A 61 31.19 3.84 -11.82
N LEU A 62 32.05 4.59 -11.15
CA LEU A 62 32.13 6.05 -11.26
C LEU A 62 33.48 6.44 -11.85
N ARG A 63 33.50 7.55 -12.58
CA ARG A 63 34.73 8.19 -13.05
C ARG A 63 34.76 9.61 -12.52
N ALA A 64 35.79 9.95 -11.74
CA ALA A 64 36.00 11.32 -11.28
C ALA A 64 36.49 12.22 -12.43
N GLY A 65 36.38 13.53 -12.22
CA GLY A 65 36.84 14.54 -13.20
C GLY A 65 38.33 14.42 -13.55
N ASN A 66 39.17 13.91 -12.65
CA ASN A 66 40.58 13.63 -12.91
C ASN A 66 40.84 12.27 -13.59
N GLY A 67 39.80 11.55 -14.00
CA GLY A 67 39.91 10.25 -14.66
C GLY A 67 40.03 9.05 -13.73
N ARG A 68 40.16 9.23 -12.41
CA ARG A 68 40.20 8.11 -11.44
C ARG A 68 38.88 7.34 -11.47
N ARG A 69 38.95 6.00 -11.48
CA ARG A 69 37.79 5.12 -11.44
C ARG A 69 37.49 4.63 -10.04
N PHE A 70 36.21 4.45 -9.73
CA PHE A 70 35.74 3.83 -8.50
C PHE A 70 34.67 2.79 -8.83
N GLY A 71 34.63 1.72 -8.05
CA GLY A 71 33.44 0.91 -7.91
C GLY A 71 32.59 1.45 -6.76
N TYR A 72 31.27 1.30 -6.85
CA TYR A 72 30.38 1.51 -5.70
C TYR A 72 29.35 0.38 -5.61
N GLN A 73 28.87 0.17 -4.40
CA GLN A 73 27.68 -0.62 -4.12
C GLN A 73 26.80 0.09 -3.10
N MET A 74 25.50 -0.19 -3.14
CA MET A 74 24.53 0.30 -2.18
C MET A 74 23.40 -0.71 -2.09
N THR A 75 23.12 -1.16 -0.87
CA THR A 75 22.12 -2.22 -0.64
C THR A 75 21.19 -1.81 0.49
N TRP A 76 19.89 -1.92 0.23
CA TRP A 76 18.86 -1.84 1.26
C TRP A 76 18.21 -3.20 1.41
N PHE A 77 18.03 -3.62 2.66
CA PHE A 77 17.32 -4.83 3.04
C PHE A 77 16.15 -4.45 3.94
N ARG A 78 14.95 -4.95 3.61
CA ARG A 78 13.76 -4.87 4.44
C ARG A 78 13.33 -6.29 4.80
N THR A 79 13.15 -6.53 6.09
CA THR A 79 12.49 -7.74 6.61
C THR A 79 11.36 -7.30 7.52
N ALA A 80 10.13 -7.70 7.20
CA ALA A 80 8.97 -7.44 8.04
C ALA A 80 8.91 -8.45 9.21
N LEU A 81 8.61 -7.96 10.41
CA LEU A 81 8.54 -8.78 11.63
C LEU A 81 7.16 -9.43 11.81
N THR A 82 6.13 -8.80 11.27
CA THR A 82 4.74 -9.25 11.32
C THR A 82 4.07 -9.01 9.96
N PRO A 83 3.18 -9.91 9.52
CA PRO A 83 2.31 -9.69 8.37
C PRO A 83 1.39 -8.47 8.50
#